data_AF-A0A4Q6ALM4-F1
#
_entry.id   AF-A0A4Q6ALM4-F1
#
_cell.length_a   1.000
_cell.length_b   1.000
_cell.length_c   1.000
_cell.angle_alpha   90.00
_cell.angle_beta   90.00
_cell.angle_gamma   90.00
#
_symmetry.space_group_name_H-M   'P 1'
#
loop_
_entity.id
_entity.type
_entity.pdbx_description
1 polymer ?
#
loop_
_entity_poly.entity_id
_entity_poly.type
_entity_poly.pdbx_seq_one_letter_code
_entity_poly.pdbx_strand_id
1 'polypeptide(L)'
;ILSAVLSGGLATYQISKQQKESNVSQVFVCIDLAKLPHHSSITQIIRGVLADYHQSKTEGEKGVRYPGEGVLQRRKENSENGIPVLSSVWEQIRNLKP
;
A
#
# COMPACT_ATOMS: atom_id res chain seq x y z
N ILE A 1 -3.07 -11.51 14.38
CA ILE A 1 -3.45 -12.95 14.40
C ILE A 1 -2.63 -13.70 13.35
N LEU A 2 -2.87 -13.50 12.05
CA LEU A 2 -2.15 -14.24 11.00
C LEU A 2 -0.63 -14.18 11.17
N SER A 3 -0.05 -12.99 11.35
CA SER A 3 1.38 -12.83 11.57
C SER A 3 1.83 -13.42 12.90
N ALA A 4 1.37 -12.89 14.03
CA ALA A 4 1.82 -13.30 15.36
C ALA A 4 1.60 -14.80 15.68
N VAL A 5 0.46 -15.37 15.30
CA VAL A 5 0.14 -16.77 15.65
C VAL A 5 0.92 -17.74 14.76
N LEU A 6 0.96 -17.52 13.43
CA LEU A 6 1.63 -18.45 12.52
C LEU A 6 3.16 -18.37 12.62
N SER A 7 3.71 -17.20 12.96
CA SER A 7 5.15 -17.05 13.18
C SER A 7 5.58 -17.42 14.60
N GLY A 8 4.64 -17.61 15.53
CA GLY A 8 4.93 -17.67 16.97
C GLY A 8 5.48 -16.37 17.55
N GLY A 9 5.36 -15.25 16.83
CA GLY A 9 5.87 -13.95 17.23
C GLY A 9 4.90 -13.12 18.06
N LEU A 10 5.30 -11.90 18.37
CA LEU A 10 4.54 -11.01 19.26
C LEU A 10 3.33 -10.38 18.54
N ALA A 11 2.21 -10.30 19.26
CA ALA A 11 1.09 -9.47 18.87
C ALA A 11 1.37 -7.98 19.16
N THR A 12 0.68 -7.08 18.46
CA THR A 12 0.88 -5.62 18.58
C THR A 12 0.87 -5.11 20.03
N TYR A 13 -0.04 -5.62 20.87
CA TYR A 13 -0.14 -5.22 22.28
C TYR A 13 1.03 -5.71 23.16
N GLN A 14 1.78 -6.71 22.70
CA GLN A 14 3.00 -7.20 23.37
C GLN A 14 4.22 -6.40 22.89
N ILE A 15 4.27 -6.05 21.59
CA ILE A 15 5.33 -5.22 21.00
C ILE A 15 5.39 -3.86 21.70
N SER A 16 4.24 -3.22 21.93
CA SER A 16 4.17 -1.89 22.59
C SER A 16 4.59 -1.91 24.06
N LYS A 17 4.71 -3.10 24.68
CA LYS A 17 5.21 -3.27 26.05
C LYS A 17 6.72 -3.48 26.11
N GLN A 18 7.38 -3.64 24.97
CA GLN A 18 8.83 -3.75 24.91
C GLN A 18 9.47 -2.36 25.05
N GLN A 19 10.68 -2.30 25.60
CA GLN A 19 11.45 -1.05 25.67
C GLN A 19 11.71 -0.45 24.28
N LYS A 20 11.83 -1.32 23.27
CA LYS A 20 11.95 -0.95 21.86
C LYS A 20 10.96 -1.78 21.05
N GLU A 21 10.10 -1.12 20.30
CA GLU A 21 9.16 -1.77 19.39
C GLU A 21 9.94 -2.52 18.29
N SER A 22 10.12 -3.82 18.49
CA SER A 22 10.92 -4.72 17.66
C SER A 22 10.22 -6.08 17.60
N ASN A 23 10.81 -7.08 16.92
CA ASN A 23 10.21 -8.42 16.78
C ASN A 23 8.83 -8.44 16.08
N VAL A 24 8.66 -7.57 15.09
CA VAL A 24 7.46 -7.55 14.25
C VAL A 24 7.36 -8.82 13.41
N SER A 25 6.16 -9.38 13.34
CA SER A 25 5.86 -10.54 12.49
C SER A 25 5.19 -10.10 11.19
N GLN A 26 5.57 -10.71 10.07
CA GLN A 26 5.06 -10.38 8.73
C GLN A 26 4.58 -11.65 8.02
N VAL A 27 3.60 -11.50 7.13
CA VAL A 27 3.07 -12.60 6.30
C VAL A 27 2.95 -12.10 4.87
N PHE A 28 3.45 -12.90 3.93
CA PHE A 28 3.35 -12.66 2.50
C PHE A 28 2.51 -13.76 1.88
N VAL A 29 1.54 -13.38 1.04
CA VAL A 29 0.66 -14.31 0.34
C VAL A 29 0.78 -14.04 -1.16
N CYS A 30 1.02 -15.09 -1.94
CA CYS A 30 1.05 -15.03 -3.39
C CYS A 30 -0.04 -15.95 -3.95
N ILE A 31 -0.82 -15.44 -4.90
CA ILE A 31 -1.89 -16.18 -5.56
C ILE A 31 -1.54 -16.23 -7.04
N ASP A 32 -1.33 -17.45 -7.55
CA ASP A 32 -1.14 -17.69 -8.97
C ASP A 32 -2.51 -17.69 -9.68
N LEU A 33 -2.81 -16.59 -10.37
CA LEU A 33 -4.09 -16.38 -11.04
C LEU A 33 -4.35 -17.42 -12.15
N ALA A 34 -3.30 -18.01 -12.74
CA ALA A 34 -3.46 -19.02 -13.78
C ALA A 34 -3.97 -20.36 -13.23
N LYS A 35 -3.85 -20.58 -11.91
CA LYS A 35 -4.33 -21.79 -11.22
C LYS A 35 -5.76 -21.65 -10.70
N LEU A 36 -6.38 -20.48 -10.84
CA LEU A 36 -7.76 -20.26 -10.40
C LEU A 36 -8.76 -20.81 -11.43
N PRO A 37 -9.91 -21.35 -10.98
CA PRO A 37 -11.05 -21.62 -11.85
C PRO A 37 -11.44 -20.35 -12.62
N HIS A 38 -11.83 -20.50 -13.89
CA HIS A 38 -12.24 -19.39 -14.75
C HIS A 38 -11.19 -18.27 -14.93
N HIS A 39 -9.89 -18.61 -14.89
CA HIS A 39 -8.80 -17.64 -15.08
C HIS A 39 -8.93 -16.78 -16.35
N SER A 40 -9.53 -17.34 -17.42
CA SER A 40 -9.81 -16.64 -18.69
C SER A 40 -10.71 -15.41 -18.51
N SER A 41 -11.56 -15.38 -17.49
CA SER A 41 -12.50 -14.29 -17.23
C SER A 41 -11.94 -13.20 -16.30
N ILE A 42 -10.81 -13.45 -15.62
CA ILE A 42 -10.23 -12.54 -14.63
C ILE A 42 -9.98 -11.14 -15.23
N THR A 43 -9.41 -11.07 -16.42
CA THR A 43 -9.14 -9.78 -17.08
C THR A 43 -10.41 -8.99 -17.36
N GLN A 44 -11.49 -9.66 -17.77
CA GLN A 44 -12.78 -8.99 -18.02
C GLN A 44 -13.39 -8.48 -16.73
N ILE A 45 -13.32 -9.27 -15.65
CA ILE A 45 -13.78 -8.87 -14.32
C ILE A 45 -13.04 -7.61 -13.85
N ILE A 46 -11.71 -7.61 -13.94
CA ILE A 46 -10.88 -6.44 -13.57
C ILE A 46 -11.31 -5.21 -14.38
N ARG A 47 -11.47 -5.33 -15.70
CA ARG A 47 -11.91 -4.20 -16.55
C ARG A 47 -13.30 -3.69 -16.15
N GLY A 48 -14.22 -4.60 -15.82
CA GLY A 48 -15.57 -4.24 -15.36
C GLY A 48 -15.52 -3.44 -14.05
N VAL A 49 -14.72 -3.89 -13.08
CA VAL A 49 -14.51 -3.17 -11.81
C VAL A 49 -13.92 -1.78 -12.07
N LEU A 50 -12.87 -1.67 -12.89
CA LEU A 50 -12.26 -0.37 -13.21
C LEU A 50 -13.25 0.59 -13.88
N ALA A 51 -14.06 0.09 -14.81
CA ALA A 51 -15.09 0.89 -15.46
C ALA A 51 -16.16 1.38 -14.48
N ASP A 52 -16.58 0.52 -13.55
CA ASP A 52 -17.54 0.85 -12.49
C ASP A 52 -17.03 1.97 -11.57
N TYR A 53 -15.76 1.88 -11.15
CA TYR A 53 -15.09 2.96 -10.41
C TYR A 53 -15.12 4.29 -11.18
N HIS A 54 -14.73 4.28 -12.46
CA HIS A 54 -14.65 5.53 -13.24
C HIS A 54 -16.02 6.12 -13.63
N GLN A 55 -17.06 5.31 -13.72
CA GLN A 55 -18.42 5.77 -14.02
C GLN A 55 -19.20 6.20 -12.77
N SER A 56 -18.71 5.86 -11.58
CA SER A 56 -19.32 6.23 -10.32
C SER A 56 -19.40 7.75 -10.17
N LYS A 57 -20.60 8.25 -9.86
CA LYS A 57 -20.84 9.68 -9.62
C LYS A 57 -20.57 10.02 -8.16
N THR A 58 -19.86 11.11 -7.92
CA THR A 58 -19.63 11.70 -6.60
C THR A 58 -20.30 13.07 -6.54
N GLU A 59 -20.57 13.57 -5.34
CA GLU A 59 -21.13 14.93 -5.14
C GLU A 59 -20.10 16.05 -5.41
N GLY A 60 -18.84 15.71 -5.72
CA GLY A 60 -17.76 16.67 -5.97
C GLY A 60 -17.16 16.56 -7.37
N GLU A 61 -16.28 17.51 -7.71
CA GLU A 61 -15.63 17.57 -9.04
C GLU A 61 -14.62 16.45 -9.29
N LYS A 62 -14.16 15.76 -8.23
CA LYS A 62 -13.18 14.69 -8.33
C LYS A 62 -13.89 13.33 -8.47
N GLY A 63 -13.64 12.66 -9.58
CA GLY A 63 -14.11 11.28 -9.81
C GLY A 63 -13.53 10.27 -8.82
N VAL A 64 -14.18 9.11 -8.71
CA VAL A 64 -13.73 8.01 -7.86
C VAL A 64 -12.46 7.39 -8.43
N ARG A 65 -11.53 7.03 -7.53
CA ARG A 65 -10.29 6.32 -7.88
C ARG A 65 -10.24 4.96 -7.23
N TYR A 66 -9.62 3.99 -7.90
CA TYR A 66 -9.34 2.69 -7.30
C TYR A 66 -8.03 2.72 -6.48
N PRO A 67 -7.85 1.80 -5.52
CA PRO A 67 -6.62 1.73 -4.73
C PRO A 67 -5.36 1.61 -5.61
N GLY A 68 -4.42 2.54 -5.44
CA GLY A 68 -3.16 2.53 -6.18
C GLY A 68 -3.16 3.29 -7.51
N GLU A 69 -4.31 3.74 -8.02
CA GLU A 69 -4.41 4.43 -9.32
C GLU A 69 -3.46 5.64 -9.46
N GLY A 70 -3.36 6.45 -8.40
CA GLY A 70 -2.48 7.63 -8.39
C GLY A 70 -0.99 7.32 -8.20
N VAL A 71 -0.58 6.06 -8.02
CA VAL A 71 0.81 5.71 -7.71
C VAL A 71 1.73 5.97 -8.89
N LEU A 72 1.34 5.57 -10.10
CA LEU A 72 2.16 5.77 -11.30
C LEU A 72 2.33 7.25 -11.63
N GLN A 73 1.24 8.03 -11.52
CA GLN A 73 1.28 9.48 -11.72
C GLN A 73 2.23 10.15 -10.71
N ARG A 74 2.06 9.88 -9.41
CA ARG A 74 2.91 10.47 -8.37
C ARG A 74 4.37 10.04 -8.52
N ARG A 75 4.62 8.80 -8.92
CA ARG A 75 5.98 8.32 -9.19
C ARG A 75 6.61 9.10 -10.34
N LYS A 76 5.88 9.30 -11.44
CA LYS A 76 6.34 10.11 -12.58
C LYS A 76 6.66 11.54 -12.13
N GLU A 77 5.72 12.20 -11.47
CA GLU A 77 5.89 13.57 -10.96
C GLU A 77 7.10 13.69 -10.03
N ASN A 78 7.27 12.75 -9.10
CA ASN A 78 8.40 12.73 -8.16
C ASN A 78 9.74 12.41 -8.85
N SER A 79 9.73 11.60 -9.91
CA SER A 79 10.93 11.32 -10.70
C SER A 79 11.37 12.52 -11.53
N GLU A 80 10.42 13.33 -12.02
CA GLU A 80 10.68 14.51 -12.83
C GLU A 80 11.03 15.75 -11.97
N ASN A 81 10.31 15.97 -10.86
CA ASN A 81 10.38 17.19 -10.07
C ASN A 81 11.07 17.02 -8.70
N GLY A 82 11.49 15.80 -8.37
CA GLY A 82 11.99 15.43 -7.05
C GLY A 82 10.87 15.04 -6.07
N ILE A 83 11.23 14.31 -5.01
CA ILE A 83 10.28 13.90 -3.97
C ILE A 83 10.03 15.08 -3.04
N PRO A 84 8.78 15.56 -2.90
CA PRO A 84 8.48 16.64 -1.97
C PRO A 84 8.68 16.17 -0.52
N VAL A 85 9.39 16.96 0.26
CA VAL A 85 9.63 16.72 1.69
C VAL A 85 9.34 17.98 2.47
N LEU A 86 8.87 17.83 3.72
CA LEU A 86 8.70 18.97 4.62
C LEU A 86 10.08 19.52 4.99
N SER A 87 10.24 20.85 4.97
CA SER A 87 11.51 21.50 5.29
C SER A 87 12.02 21.12 6.68
N SER A 88 11.11 20.97 7.65
CA SER A 88 11.46 20.52 9.01
C SER A 88 12.06 19.12 9.04
N VAL A 89 11.54 18.19 8.24
CA VAL A 89 12.08 16.83 8.12
C VAL A 89 13.43 16.85 7.41
N TRP A 90 13.57 17.68 6.37
CA TRP A 90 14.84 17.82 5.64
C TRP A 90 15.96 18.32 6.55
N GLU A 91 15.70 19.34 7.37
CA GLU A 91 16.68 19.85 8.33
C GLU A 91 17.03 18.82 9.41
N GLN A 92 16.08 17.99 9.86
CA GLN A 92 16.40 16.87 10.76
C GLN A 92 17.36 15.87 10.11
N ILE A 93 17.09 15.49 8.86
CA ILE A 93 17.95 14.57 8.09
C ILE A 93 19.38 15.12 7.97
N ARG A 94 19.52 16.42 7.66
CA ARG A 94 20.83 17.08 7.55
C ARG A 94 21.64 17.09 8.84
N ASN A 95 20.98 16.99 9.98
CA ASN A 95 21.60 16.97 11.31
C ASN A 95 21.86 15.55 11.85
N LEU A 96 21.45 14.50 11.11
CA LEU A 96 21.80 13.13 11.46
C LEU A 96 23.32 12.95 11.29
N LYS A 97 24.00 12.59 12.37
CA LYS A 97 25.40 12.16 12.30
C LYS A 97 25.47 10.76 11.67
N PRO A 98 26.50 10.46 10.86
CA PRO A 98 26.70 9.13 10.30
C PRO A 98 26.86 8.05 11.39
#